data_AF-A0A7V1Q0J4-F1
#
_entry.id   AF-A0A7V1Q0J4-F1
#
_cell.length_a   1.000
_cell.length_b   1.000
_cell.length_c   1.000
_cell.angle_alpha   90.00
_cell.angle_beta   90.00
_cell.angle_gamma   90.00
#
_symmetry.space_group_name_H-M   'P 1'
#
loop_
_entity.id
_entity.type
_entity.pdbx_description
1 polymer ?
#
loop_
_entity_poly.entity_id
_entity_poly.type
_entity_poly.pdbx_seq_one_letter_code
_entity_poly.pdbx_strand_id
1 'polypeptide(L)'
;MTISAAQLGSSTDQLALLGLRRPPNPSQAFDALLDRASRGTTSDEVRRSAEQLVSATFVVPLLRQVRESSQAVEPFAPTPAEKQFGALLDQRVADDLVRASKLPIVDRLVATIDPSQGGANR
;
A
#
# COMPACT_ATOMS: atom_id res chain seq x y z
N MET A 1 16.46 69.37 1.99
CA MET A 1 17.21 68.29 1.34
C MET A 1 17.33 67.13 2.32
N THR A 2 16.55 66.08 2.15
CA THR A 2 16.61 64.83 2.95
C THR A 2 16.39 63.67 1.99
N ILE A 3 17.41 62.83 1.81
CA ILE A 3 17.37 61.68 0.89
C ILE A 3 16.80 60.47 1.65
N SER A 4 15.78 59.85 1.06
CA SER A 4 14.96 58.78 1.62
C SER A 4 15.57 57.40 1.37
N ALA A 5 15.56 56.56 2.40
CA ALA A 5 15.98 55.17 2.38
C ALA A 5 14.82 54.25 1.95
N ALA A 6 14.79 53.82 0.69
CA ALA A 6 13.82 52.82 0.23
C ALA A 6 14.23 52.20 -1.12
N GLN A 7 15.32 51.41 -1.16
CA GLN A 7 15.57 50.50 -2.29
C GLN A 7 16.53 49.38 -1.91
N LEU A 8 16.02 48.41 -1.16
CA LEU A 8 16.59 47.06 -1.04
C LEU A 8 15.46 46.07 -1.30
N GLY A 9 15.08 45.96 -2.56
CA GLY A 9 14.17 44.93 -3.07
C GLY A 9 14.83 44.18 -4.20
N SER A 10 14.58 42.87 -4.26
CA SER A 10 14.82 41.98 -5.42
C SER A 10 16.16 41.25 -5.56
N SER A 11 16.71 40.69 -4.47
CA SER A 11 17.61 39.53 -4.58
C SER A 11 16.95 38.19 -4.25
N THR A 12 15.71 38.20 -3.76
CA THR A 12 14.94 37.02 -3.33
C THR A 12 14.19 36.32 -4.46
N ASP A 13 13.96 36.97 -5.59
CA ASP A 13 13.31 36.36 -6.77
C ASP A 13 14.25 35.53 -7.64
N GLN A 14 15.57 35.69 -7.50
CA GLN A 14 16.54 34.98 -8.35
C GLN A 14 16.70 33.49 -7.98
N LEU A 15 16.19 33.05 -6.82
CA LEU A 15 16.25 31.65 -6.39
C LEU A 15 15.05 30.81 -6.85
N ALA A 16 13.98 31.44 -7.35
CA ALA A 16 12.84 30.72 -7.93
C ALA A 16 13.14 30.13 -9.33
N LEU A 17 14.19 30.63 -10.00
CA LEU A 17 14.58 30.23 -11.35
C LEU A 17 15.31 28.86 -11.40
N LEU A 18 15.75 28.32 -10.26
CA LEU A 18 16.56 27.09 -10.21
C LEU A 18 15.76 25.78 -10.15
N GLY A 19 14.43 25.81 -10.25
CA GLY A 19 13.60 24.60 -10.34
C GLY A 19 13.61 23.68 -9.10
N LEU A 20 14.26 24.08 -8.00
CA LEU A 20 14.11 23.37 -6.73
C LEU A 20 12.74 23.70 -6.15
N ARG A 21 11.77 22.79 -6.40
CA ARG A 21 10.57 22.68 -5.57
C ARG A 21 11.05 22.67 -4.12
N ARG A 22 10.78 23.75 -3.38
CA ARG A 22 10.98 23.78 -1.92
C ARG A 22 10.21 22.57 -1.36
N PRO A 23 10.86 21.62 -0.66
CA PRO A 23 10.13 20.53 -0.05
C PRO A 23 9.07 21.14 0.87
N PRO A 24 7.86 20.55 0.92
CA PRO A 24 6.84 21.02 1.85
C PRO A 24 7.45 21.10 3.25
N ASN A 25 7.17 22.19 3.97
CA ASN A 25 7.64 22.30 5.34
C ASN A 25 7.12 21.07 6.12
N PRO A 26 7.91 20.48 7.03
CA PRO A 26 7.57 19.21 7.68
C PRO A 26 6.22 19.23 8.41
N SER A 27 5.80 20.41 8.92
CA SER A 27 4.47 20.61 9.49
C SER A 27 3.35 20.36 8.47
N GLN A 28 3.47 20.90 7.25
CA GLN A 28 2.46 20.73 6.20
C GLN A 28 2.36 19.27 5.73
N ALA A 29 3.49 18.55 5.68
CA ALA A 29 3.49 17.12 5.35
C ALA A 29 2.81 16.28 6.44
N PHE A 30 3.03 16.64 7.72
CA PHE A 30 2.37 16.00 8.85
C PHE A 30 0.87 16.28 8.89
N ASP A 31 0.45 17.53 8.65
CA ASP A 31 -0.97 17.91 8.59
C ASP A 31 -1.71 17.13 7.50
N ALA A 32 -1.08 16.93 6.33
CA ALA A 32 -1.65 16.12 5.26
C ALA A 32 -1.78 14.62 5.63
N LEU A 33 -0.86 14.08 6.44
CA LEU A 33 -0.98 12.71 6.97
C LEU A 33 -2.08 12.61 8.01
N LEU A 34 -2.23 13.61 8.89
CA LEU A 34 -3.28 13.68 9.88
C LEU A 34 -4.66 13.79 9.23
N ASP A 35 -4.78 14.61 8.18
CA ASP A 35 -6.00 14.78 7.39
C ASP A 35 -6.32 13.52 6.56
N ARG A 36 -5.32 12.74 6.15
CA ARG A 36 -5.55 11.40 5.57
C ARG A 36 -6.04 10.42 6.63
N ALA A 37 -5.43 10.43 7.81
CA ALA A 37 -5.83 9.56 8.92
C ALA A 37 -7.25 9.87 9.42
N SER A 38 -7.66 11.14 9.44
CA SER A 38 -9.00 11.57 9.83
C SER A 38 -10.08 11.22 8.80
N ARG A 39 -9.73 11.13 7.51
CA ARG A 39 -10.63 10.72 6.42
C ARG A 39 -11.00 9.23 6.42
N GLY A 40 -10.40 8.44 7.31
CA GLY A 40 -10.68 7.02 7.45
C GLY A 40 -10.15 6.18 6.29
N THR A 41 -10.40 4.87 6.34
CA THR A 41 -9.97 3.93 5.31
C THR A 41 -10.95 3.97 4.13
N THR A 42 -10.43 4.07 2.91
CA THR A 42 -11.26 4.05 1.70
C THR A 42 -11.85 2.65 1.45
N SER A 43 -12.99 2.57 0.75
CA SER A 43 -13.62 1.27 0.41
C SER A 43 -12.66 0.34 -0.34
N ASP A 44 -11.84 0.90 -1.24
CA ASP A 44 -10.82 0.15 -1.98
C ASP A 44 -9.71 -0.40 -1.08
N GLU A 45 -9.27 0.38 -0.08
CA GLU A 45 -8.29 -0.08 0.92
C GLU A 45 -8.88 -1.17 1.83
N VAL A 46 -10.16 -1.08 2.21
CA VAL A 46 -10.86 -2.13 2.97
C VAL A 46 -10.94 -3.41 2.15
N ARG A 47 -11.35 -3.32 0.87
CA ARG A 47 -11.41 -4.47 -0.04
C ARG A 47 -10.05 -5.12 -0.23
N ARG A 48 -9.01 -4.32 -0.51
CA ARG A 48 -7.64 -4.83 -0.66
C ARG A 48 -7.16 -5.56 0.60
N SER A 49 -7.45 -5.01 1.79
CA SER A 49 -7.07 -5.64 3.06
C SER A 49 -7.80 -6.96 3.29
N ALA A 50 -9.09 -7.02 2.93
CA ALA A 50 -9.87 -8.26 2.99
C ALA A 50 -9.33 -9.33 2.02
N GLU A 51 -8.99 -8.96 0.79
CA GLU A 51 -8.34 -9.86 -0.19
C GLU A 51 -7.02 -10.41 0.35
N GLN A 52 -6.17 -9.54 0.92
CA GLN A 52 -4.88 -9.93 1.49
C GLN A 52 -5.03 -10.89 2.67
N LEU A 53 -6.01 -10.64 3.54
CA LEU A 53 -6.30 -11.53 4.66
C LEU A 53 -6.68 -12.93 4.16
N VAL A 54 -7.54 -13.01 3.14
CA VAL A 54 -7.97 -14.29 2.56
C VAL A 54 -6.80 -15.01 1.90
N SER A 55 -6.00 -14.26 1.12
CA SER A 55 -4.80 -14.75 0.45
C SER A 55 -3.82 -15.40 1.43
N ALA A 56 -3.41 -14.64 2.47
CA ALA A 56 -2.42 -15.09 3.45
C ALA A 56 -2.92 -16.25 4.32
N THR A 57 -4.22 -16.26 4.68
CA THR A 57 -4.77 -17.25 5.62
C THR A 57 -5.13 -18.57 4.94
N PHE A 58 -5.64 -18.53 3.71
CA PHE A 58 -6.22 -19.71 3.07
C PHE A 58 -5.45 -20.20 1.86
N VAL A 59 -4.96 -19.30 1.01
CA VAL A 59 -4.39 -19.69 -0.30
C VAL A 59 -2.90 -19.98 -0.18
N VAL A 60 -2.14 -19.10 0.47
CA VAL A 60 -0.68 -19.27 0.65
C VAL A 60 -0.33 -20.61 1.33
N PRO A 61 -1.02 -21.07 2.39
CA PRO A 61 -0.71 -22.37 2.98
C PRO A 61 -0.89 -23.55 2.02
N LEU A 62 -1.87 -23.49 1.11
CA LEU A 62 -2.09 -24.52 0.09
C LEU A 62 -0.97 -24.52 -0.95
N LEU A 63 -0.58 -23.35 -1.44
CA LEU A 63 0.53 -23.22 -2.40
C LEU A 63 1.84 -23.70 -1.79
N ARG A 64 2.10 -23.36 -0.52
CA ARG A 64 3.24 -23.88 0.23
C ARG A 64 3.21 -25.41 0.30
N GLN A 65 2.08 -26.00 0.67
CA GLN A 65 1.94 -27.46 0.75
C GLN A 65 2.20 -28.11 -0.60
N VAL A 66 1.68 -27.55 -1.69
CA VAL A 66 1.95 -28.04 -3.05
C VAL A 66 3.45 -28.00 -3.34
N ARG A 67 4.13 -26.87 -3.07
CA ARG A 67 5.59 -26.77 -3.26
C ARG A 67 6.35 -27.79 -2.43
N GLU A 68 6.03 -27.90 -1.13
CA GLU A 68 6.73 -28.80 -0.20
C GLU A 68 6.48 -30.28 -0.51
N SER A 69 5.34 -30.61 -1.11
CA SER A 69 5.01 -31.96 -1.54
C SER A 69 5.68 -32.38 -2.86
N SER A 70 6.35 -31.46 -3.55
CA SER A 70 6.98 -31.74 -4.84
C SER A 70 8.18 -32.68 -4.68
N GLN A 71 8.03 -33.93 -5.10
CA GLN A 71 9.10 -34.93 -5.19
C GLN A 71 9.79 -34.85 -6.56
N ALA A 72 10.16 -33.65 -6.99
CA ALA A 72 10.84 -33.47 -8.26
C ALA A 72 12.27 -34.03 -8.20
N VAL A 73 12.63 -34.84 -9.20
CA VAL A 73 13.98 -35.37 -9.40
C VAL A 73 14.81 -34.43 -10.28
N GLU A 74 16.13 -34.48 -10.16
CA GLU A 74 17.06 -33.71 -11.01
C GLU A 74 16.81 -33.98 -12.50
N PRO A 75 16.88 -32.97 -13.40
CA PRO A 75 17.32 -31.57 -13.21
C PRO A 75 16.20 -30.58 -12.84
N PHE A 76 15.00 -31.07 -12.47
CA PHE A 76 13.83 -30.24 -12.18
C PHE A 76 13.57 -30.09 -10.68
N ALA A 77 14.52 -30.52 -9.84
CA ALA A 77 14.46 -30.31 -8.42
C ALA A 77 14.52 -28.81 -8.09
N PRO A 78 13.85 -28.33 -7.01
CA PRO A 78 13.83 -26.92 -6.69
C PRO A 78 15.24 -26.36 -6.47
N THR A 79 15.59 -25.33 -7.24
CA THR A 79 16.88 -24.67 -7.13
C THR A 79 17.00 -23.89 -5.80
N PRO A 80 18.21 -23.56 -5.33
CA PRO A 80 18.38 -22.73 -4.12
C PRO A 80 17.62 -21.40 -4.20
N ALA A 81 17.59 -20.78 -5.38
CA ALA A 81 16.84 -19.55 -5.62
C ALA A 81 15.33 -19.76 -5.45
N GLU A 82 14.77 -20.81 -6.05
CA GLU A 82 13.34 -21.12 -5.91
C GLU A 82 12.94 -21.40 -4.45
N LYS A 83 13.81 -22.06 -3.67
CA LYS A 83 13.57 -22.27 -2.24
C LYS A 83 13.51 -20.96 -1.46
N GLN A 84 14.35 -19.98 -1.81
CA GLN A 84 14.39 -18.66 -1.17
C GLN A 84 13.20 -17.79 -1.58
N PHE A 85 12.84 -17.78 -2.87
CA PHE A 85 11.79 -16.93 -3.41
C PHE A 85 10.39 -17.56 -3.42
N GLY A 86 10.28 -18.86 -3.09
CA GLY A 86 9.02 -19.60 -3.14
C GLY A 86 7.90 -18.97 -2.32
N ALA A 87 8.19 -18.48 -1.12
CA ALA A 87 7.19 -17.80 -0.28
C ALA A 87 6.68 -16.48 -0.89
N LEU A 88 7.56 -15.73 -1.56
CA LEU A 88 7.18 -14.49 -2.25
C LEU A 88 6.34 -14.79 -3.50
N LEU A 89 6.69 -15.85 -4.23
CA LEU A 89 5.91 -16.31 -5.37
C LEU A 89 4.51 -16.78 -4.94
N ASP A 90 4.41 -17.58 -3.86
CA ASP A 90 3.13 -18.01 -3.32
C ASP A 90 2.23 -16.82 -2.99
N GLN A 91 2.77 -15.82 -2.30
CA GLN A 91 2.00 -14.64 -1.92
C GLN A 91 1.47 -13.91 -3.16
N ARG A 92 2.32 -13.70 -4.17
CA ARG A 92 1.92 -13.00 -5.40
C ARG A 92 0.82 -13.75 -6.14
N VAL A 93 0.99 -15.07 -6.30
CA VAL A 93 0.02 -15.95 -6.96
C VAL A 93 -1.29 -15.99 -6.18
N ALA A 94 -1.22 -16.08 -4.85
CA ALA A 94 -2.39 -16.07 -3.98
C ALA A 94 -3.18 -14.76 -4.08
N ASP A 95 -2.50 -13.62 -4.05
CA ASP A 95 -3.13 -12.31 -4.19
C ASP A 95 -3.85 -12.16 -5.54
N ASP A 96 -3.22 -12.64 -6.63
CA ASP A 96 -3.84 -12.63 -7.96
C ASP A 96 -5.03 -13.58 -8.05
N LEU A 97 -4.93 -14.78 -7.46
CA LEU A 97 -6.01 -15.77 -7.45
C LEU A 97 -7.23 -15.23 -6.72
N VAL A 98 -7.06 -14.68 -5.51
CA VAL A 98 -8.17 -14.13 -4.71
C VAL A 98 -8.85 -12.98 -5.46
N ARG A 99 -8.05 -12.07 -6.03
CA ARG A 99 -8.55 -10.92 -6.81
C ARG A 99 -9.34 -11.35 -8.04
N ALA A 100 -8.81 -12.30 -8.81
CA ALA A 100 -9.44 -12.79 -10.04
C ALA A 100 -10.71 -13.61 -9.76
N SER A 101 -10.73 -14.37 -8.66
CA SER A 101 -11.81 -15.30 -8.34
C SER A 101 -13.06 -14.63 -7.75
N LYS A 102 -12.97 -13.36 -7.34
CA LYS A 102 -14.10 -12.58 -6.77
C LYS A 102 -14.88 -13.37 -5.70
N LEU A 103 -14.13 -13.90 -4.73
CA LEU A 103 -14.68 -14.82 -3.73
C LEU A 103 -15.73 -14.11 -2.85
N PRO A 104 -16.93 -14.68 -2.64
CA PRO A 104 -17.97 -14.07 -1.80
C PRO A 104 -17.56 -13.81 -0.35
N ILE A 105 -16.58 -14.56 0.15
CA ILE A 105 -16.03 -14.35 1.50
C ILE A 105 -15.32 -12.99 1.64
N VAL A 106 -14.72 -12.48 0.56
CA VAL A 106 -14.10 -11.14 0.56
C VAL A 106 -15.19 -10.09 0.74
N ASP A 107 -16.32 -10.20 0.02
CA ASP A 107 -17.42 -9.26 0.16
C ASP A 107 -18.03 -9.28 1.57
N ARG A 108 -18.14 -10.47 2.18
CA ARG A 108 -18.57 -10.60 3.59
C ARG A 108 -17.59 -9.95 4.56
N LEU A 109 -16.29 -10.11 4.34
CA LEU A 109 -15.25 -9.46 5.15
C LEU A 109 -15.29 -7.95 5.00
N VAL A 110 -15.44 -7.43 3.77
CA VAL A 110 -15.61 -5.99 3.53
C VAL A 110 -16.80 -5.47 4.30
N ALA A 111 -17.97 -6.12 4.21
CA ALA A 111 -19.16 -5.70 4.95
C ALA A 111 -18.99 -5.75 6.48
N THR A 112 -18.14 -6.63 6.99
CA THR A 112 -17.86 -6.77 8.43
C THR A 112 -16.83 -5.76 8.94
N ILE A 113 -15.86 -5.42 8.10
CA ILE A 113 -14.72 -4.56 8.46
C ILE A 113 -15.01 -3.08 8.17
N ASP A 114 -15.89 -2.79 7.19
CA ASP A 114 -16.21 -1.41 6.79
C ASP A 114 -16.76 -0.61 7.98
N PRO A 115 -15.98 0.36 8.51
CA PRO A 115 -16.34 1.10 9.71
C PRO A 115 -17.58 1.98 9.50
N SER A 116 -17.95 2.28 8.25
CA SER A 116 -19.13 3.08 7.93
C SER A 116 -20.46 2.37 8.22
N GLN A 117 -20.46 1.03 8.26
CA GLN A 117 -21.66 0.20 8.49
C GLN A 117 -21.96 -0.02 9.99
N GLY A 118 -21.03 0.30 10.90
CA GLY A 118 -21.17 0.06 12.34
C GLY A 118 -22.12 1.00 13.10
N GLY A 119 -22.70 1.99 12.43
CA GLY A 119 -23.58 3.01 13.04
C GLY A 119 -25.09 2.79 12.84
N ALA A 120 -25.52 1.82 12.03
CA ALA A 120 -26.93 1.69 11.63
C ALA A 120 -27.77 0.68 12.45
N ASN A 121 -27.16 -0.01 13.44
CA ASN A 121 -27.85 -1.06 14.21
C ASN A 121 -27.31 -1.18 15.65
N ARG A 122 -27.30 -0.07 16.40
CA ARG A 122 -27.24 -0.07 17.86
C ARG A 122 -28.32 0.83 18.42
#